data_AF-A0A6G7PE28-F1
#
_entry.id   AF-A0A6G7PE28-F1
#
_cell.length_a   1.000
_cell.length_b   1.000
_cell.length_c   1.000
_cell.angle_alpha   90.00
_cell.angle_beta   90.00
_cell.angle_gamma   90.00
#
_symmetry.space_group_name_H-M   'P 1'
#
loop_
_entity.id
_entity.type
_entity.pdbx_description
1 polymer ?
#
loop_
_entity_poly.entity_id
_entity_poly.type
_entity_poly.pdbx_seq_one_letter_code
_entity_poly.pdbx_strand_id
1 'polypeptide(L)'
;MATIGVEEEYLLLDPVTGVPVPFAEKVRMAADVARLTGGREVQCELLQAQVEVATPVCGSLDEVGGHLLRLRHAMAAAAETHGCRIAAVATPPLRDALHPVAVTDHARYRAMLAQAPQLVAEQLVNGMHVHVAVPSREAGVQVLNRLRLWLPTLTAMSANSPLWDGHDTGFASWRTVVFGRWPVAGLPPVFRDLEDYERRVRRLLDCGLISDTGQLYWQARLSERYPTIEVRCLDVQLRADEAVMFAGVVRALVETALAQATAGEPVPDCPPEYLQGAMWHAARHGLSGTLIDPSEGARRAGDVLCGLLRHIGPALDASGDTREVTALVHRLLQQGTGADRQRAALTAGGPRAAVDLIVRESGY
;
A
#
# COMPACT_ATOMS: atom_id res chain seq x y z
N MET A 1 5.71 12.27 -19.37
CA MET A 1 5.41 11.89 -17.99
C MET A 1 4.59 10.63 -17.98
N ALA A 2 4.91 9.70 -17.09
CA ALA A 2 4.12 8.50 -16.88
C ALA A 2 2.78 8.83 -16.21
N THR A 3 1.72 8.17 -16.66
CA THR A 3 0.40 8.25 -16.01
C THR A 3 0.36 7.37 -14.76
N ILE A 4 -0.52 7.72 -13.82
CA ILE A 4 -0.65 7.08 -12.51
C ILE A 4 -2.08 6.57 -12.30
N GLY A 5 -2.23 5.42 -11.63
CA GLY A 5 -3.49 5.01 -11.01
C GLY A 5 -3.23 4.67 -9.55
N VAL A 6 -4.18 4.98 -8.66
CA VAL A 6 -4.09 4.68 -7.22
C VAL A 6 -5.27 3.83 -6.79
N GLU A 7 -4.99 2.77 -6.05
CA GLU A 7 -5.97 1.94 -5.36
C GLU A 7 -5.81 2.15 -3.85
N GLU A 8 -6.92 2.32 -3.13
CA GLU A 8 -6.94 2.38 -1.66
C GLU A 8 -7.96 1.38 -1.11
N GLU A 9 -7.54 0.58 -0.15
CA GLU A 9 -8.39 -0.35 0.59
C GLU A 9 -8.79 0.26 1.95
N TYR A 10 -10.06 0.12 2.34
CA TYR A 10 -10.57 0.66 3.60
C TYR A 10 -11.26 -0.41 4.44
N LEU A 11 -11.16 -0.28 5.77
CA LEU A 11 -12.03 -1.01 6.69
C LEU A 11 -13.37 -0.30 6.85
N LEU A 12 -14.41 -1.08 7.09
CA LEU A 12 -15.70 -0.63 7.59
C LEU A 12 -15.78 -0.92 9.08
N LEU A 13 -15.85 0.11 9.90
CA LEU A 13 -15.89 0.00 11.36
C LEU A 13 -17.28 0.32 11.92
N ASP A 14 -17.68 -0.39 12.96
CA ASP A 14 -18.77 0.01 13.83
C ASP A 14 -18.39 1.29 14.59
N PRO A 15 -19.19 2.38 14.53
CA PRO A 15 -18.83 3.65 15.14
C PRO A 15 -18.83 3.63 16.67
N VAL A 16 -19.51 2.66 17.30
CA VAL A 16 -19.61 2.50 18.76
C VAL A 16 -18.49 1.62 19.28
N THR A 17 -18.28 0.44 18.68
CA THR A 17 -17.29 -0.54 19.17
C THR A 17 -15.91 -0.34 18.57
N GLY A 18 -15.81 0.26 17.38
CA GLY A 18 -14.56 0.40 16.63
C GLY A 18 -14.07 -0.88 15.97
N VAL A 19 -14.88 -1.94 15.97
CA VAL A 19 -14.56 -3.25 15.39
C VAL A 19 -15.01 -3.31 13.92
N PRO A 20 -14.29 -4.03 13.02
CA PRO A 20 -14.72 -4.25 11.65
C PRO A 20 -16.10 -4.90 11.51
N VAL A 21 -16.91 -4.44 10.56
CA VAL A 21 -18.27 -4.94 10.28
C VAL A 21 -18.42 -5.45 8.83
N PRO A 22 -19.14 -6.56 8.60
CA PRO A 22 -19.21 -7.22 7.29
C PRO A 22 -20.22 -6.55 6.32
N PHE A 23 -20.06 -5.25 6.05
CA PHE A 23 -20.99 -4.46 5.23
C PHE A 23 -20.46 -4.07 3.85
N ALA A 24 -19.35 -4.63 3.38
CA ALA A 24 -18.69 -4.26 2.12
C ALA A 24 -19.65 -4.22 0.92
N GLU A 25 -20.45 -5.26 0.73
CA GLU A 25 -21.38 -5.33 -0.41
C GLU A 25 -22.49 -4.27 -0.31
N LYS A 26 -23.02 -4.02 0.90
CA LYS A 26 -24.05 -3.00 1.12
C LYS A 26 -23.51 -1.61 0.79
N VAL A 27 -22.31 -1.29 1.31
CA VAL A 27 -21.64 -0.01 1.05
C VAL A 27 -21.31 0.16 -0.43
N ARG A 28 -20.78 -0.87 -1.09
CA ARG A 28 -20.50 -0.86 -2.53
C ARG A 28 -21.77 -0.57 -3.35
N MET A 29 -22.87 -1.26 -3.05
CA MET A 29 -24.15 -1.04 -3.73
C MET A 29 -24.69 0.37 -3.51
N ALA A 30 -24.57 0.91 -2.30
CA ALA A 30 -25.00 2.29 -2.00
C ALA A 30 -24.18 3.33 -2.79
N ALA A 31 -22.86 3.15 -2.92
CA ALA A 31 -21.99 4.02 -3.71
C ALA A 31 -22.38 4.01 -5.21
N ASP A 32 -22.63 2.82 -5.76
CA ASP A 32 -23.07 2.64 -7.16
C ASP A 32 -24.44 3.31 -7.42
N VAL A 33 -25.42 3.09 -6.53
CA VAL A 33 -26.79 3.63 -6.67
C VAL A 33 -26.78 5.15 -6.64
N ALA A 34 -25.97 5.74 -5.75
CA ALA A 34 -25.86 7.18 -5.63
C ALA A 34 -25.07 7.82 -6.79
N ARG A 35 -24.51 7.01 -7.72
CA ARG A 35 -23.62 7.44 -8.81
C ARG A 35 -22.45 8.30 -8.32
N LEU A 36 -22.05 8.11 -7.06
CA LEU A 36 -20.92 8.82 -6.47
C LEU A 36 -19.59 8.28 -7.03
N THR A 37 -19.65 7.10 -7.65
CA THR A 37 -18.54 6.39 -8.30
C THR A 37 -18.90 5.97 -9.73
N GLY A 38 -17.89 5.92 -10.60
CA GLY A 38 -17.97 5.35 -11.94
C GLY A 38 -18.00 3.82 -11.90
N GLY A 39 -18.47 3.19 -12.99
CA GLY A 39 -18.53 1.74 -13.08
C GLY A 39 -17.15 1.10 -12.91
N ARG A 40 -17.01 0.22 -11.91
CA ARG A 40 -15.77 -0.50 -11.49
C ARG A 40 -14.78 0.29 -10.63
N GLU A 41 -15.12 1.49 -10.15
CA GLU A 41 -14.27 2.22 -9.20
C GLU A 41 -14.29 1.65 -7.78
N VAL A 42 -15.30 0.83 -7.42
CA VAL A 42 -15.44 0.24 -6.08
C VAL A 42 -15.58 -1.28 -6.18
N GLN A 43 -14.83 -2.00 -5.35
CA GLN A 43 -14.83 -3.46 -5.30
C GLN A 43 -14.92 -3.97 -3.85
N CYS A 44 -15.46 -5.18 -3.68
CA CYS A 44 -15.40 -5.88 -2.40
C CYS A 44 -14.08 -6.66 -2.31
N GLU A 45 -13.44 -6.60 -1.15
CA GLU A 45 -12.22 -7.33 -0.87
C GLU A 45 -12.48 -8.74 -0.34
N LEU A 46 -11.40 -9.48 -0.01
CA LEU A 46 -11.46 -10.86 0.49
C LEU A 46 -12.44 -11.02 1.66
N LEU A 47 -12.38 -10.12 2.64
CA LEU A 47 -13.26 -10.13 3.80
C LEU A 47 -14.34 -9.06 3.65
N GLN A 48 -15.56 -9.37 4.09
CA GLN A 48 -16.72 -8.50 3.93
C GLN A 48 -16.66 -7.20 4.74
N ALA A 49 -15.57 -6.94 5.48
CA ALA A 49 -15.34 -5.68 6.18
C ALA A 49 -14.44 -4.72 5.42
N GLN A 50 -14.04 -5.06 4.19
CA GLN A 50 -13.09 -4.30 3.40
C GLN A 50 -13.68 -3.91 2.04
N VAL A 51 -13.39 -2.68 1.63
CA VAL A 51 -13.78 -2.14 0.32
C VAL A 51 -12.55 -1.52 -0.33
N GLU A 52 -12.37 -1.77 -1.62
CA GLU A 52 -11.30 -1.16 -2.43
C GLU A 52 -11.92 -0.07 -3.31
N VAL A 53 -11.20 1.05 -3.45
CA VAL A 53 -11.48 2.05 -4.49
C VAL A 53 -10.28 2.21 -5.42
N ALA A 54 -10.54 2.50 -6.69
CA ALA A 54 -9.51 2.76 -7.68
C ALA A 54 -9.77 4.06 -8.43
N THR A 55 -8.74 4.91 -8.57
CA THR A 55 -8.81 6.09 -9.43
C THR A 55 -8.82 5.68 -10.91
N PRO A 56 -9.36 6.53 -11.79
CA PRO A 56 -9.01 6.48 -13.21
C PRO A 56 -7.51 6.65 -13.44
N VAL A 57 -7.08 6.48 -14.69
CA VAL A 57 -5.72 6.82 -15.12
C VAL A 57 -5.57 8.35 -15.10
N CYS A 58 -4.69 8.84 -14.24
CA CYS A 58 -4.42 10.27 -14.01
C CYS A 58 -3.10 10.69 -14.69
N GLY A 59 -3.05 11.92 -15.17
CA GLY A 59 -1.85 12.57 -15.72
C GLY A 59 -1.08 13.43 -14.70
N SER A 60 -1.73 13.85 -13.60
CA SER A 60 -1.15 14.75 -12.60
C SER A 60 -1.50 14.34 -11.16
N LEU A 61 -0.75 14.85 -10.18
CA LEU A 61 -1.05 14.67 -8.76
C LEU A 61 -2.34 15.38 -8.34
N ASP A 62 -2.65 16.53 -8.94
CA ASP A 62 -3.92 17.23 -8.73
C ASP A 62 -5.13 16.36 -9.11
N GLU A 63 -5.05 15.66 -10.25
CA GLU A 63 -6.09 14.70 -10.67
C GLU A 63 -6.22 13.54 -9.68
N VAL A 64 -5.09 12.95 -9.24
CA VAL A 64 -5.08 11.89 -8.22
C VAL A 64 -5.76 12.39 -6.94
N GLY A 65 -5.36 13.55 -6.43
CA GLY A 65 -5.93 14.15 -5.23
C GLY A 65 -7.44 14.39 -5.35
N GLY A 66 -7.88 14.98 -6.46
CA GLY A 66 -9.30 15.21 -6.72
C GLY A 66 -10.11 13.91 -6.75
N HIS A 67 -9.60 12.86 -7.40
CA HIS A 67 -10.28 11.56 -7.43
C HIS A 67 -10.28 10.87 -6.07
N LEU A 68 -9.18 10.86 -5.33
CA LEU A 68 -9.12 10.25 -3.99
C LEU A 68 -10.07 10.94 -3.01
N LEU A 69 -10.12 12.27 -2.99
CA LEU A 69 -11.06 13.03 -2.16
C LEU A 69 -12.51 12.68 -2.49
N ARG A 70 -12.87 12.67 -3.78
CA ARG A 70 -14.22 12.29 -4.23
C ARG A 70 -14.56 10.86 -3.80
N LEU A 71 -13.66 9.90 -4.05
CA LEU A 71 -13.89 8.48 -3.76
C LEU A 71 -14.03 8.24 -2.25
N ARG A 72 -13.15 8.83 -1.43
CA ARG A 72 -13.26 8.74 0.03
C ARG A 72 -14.57 9.34 0.55
N HIS A 73 -14.97 10.51 0.03
CA HIS A 73 -16.25 11.12 0.39
C HIS A 73 -17.44 10.24 -0.01
N ALA A 74 -17.42 9.68 -1.23
CA ALA A 74 -18.44 8.77 -1.71
C ALA A 74 -18.59 7.53 -0.81
N MET A 75 -17.46 6.91 -0.44
CA MET A 75 -17.44 5.73 0.42
C MET A 75 -17.84 6.06 1.86
N ALA A 76 -17.43 7.21 2.39
CA ALA A 76 -17.87 7.69 3.69
C ALA A 76 -19.39 7.84 3.72
N ALA A 77 -19.98 8.58 2.77
CA ALA A 77 -21.42 8.78 2.68
C ALA A 77 -22.18 7.44 2.55
N ALA A 78 -21.68 6.51 1.71
CA ALA A 78 -22.26 5.18 1.54
C ALA A 78 -22.16 4.31 2.81
N ALA A 79 -21.07 4.42 3.58
CA ALA A 79 -20.93 3.71 4.85
C ALA A 79 -21.90 4.24 5.91
N GLU A 80 -22.10 5.56 5.96
CA GLU A 80 -22.98 6.18 6.94
C GLU A 80 -24.45 5.77 6.79
N THR A 81 -24.94 5.55 5.56
CA THR A 81 -26.32 5.06 5.33
C THR A 81 -26.57 3.66 5.90
N HIS A 82 -25.50 2.90 6.12
CA HIS A 82 -25.54 1.56 6.71
C HIS A 82 -25.05 1.52 8.17
N GLY A 83 -24.85 2.68 8.79
CA GLY A 83 -24.48 2.80 10.21
C GLY A 83 -23.04 2.43 10.53
N CYS A 84 -22.15 2.38 9.53
CA CYS A 84 -20.71 2.18 9.73
C CYS A 84 -19.89 3.41 9.34
N ARG A 85 -18.57 3.34 9.51
CA ARG A 85 -17.60 4.36 9.09
C ARG A 85 -16.47 3.73 8.29
N ILE A 86 -15.98 4.44 7.28
CA ILE A 86 -14.74 4.04 6.60
C ILE A 86 -13.54 4.37 7.49
N ALA A 87 -12.50 3.54 7.39
CA ALA A 87 -11.23 3.75 8.06
C ALA A 87 -10.08 3.42 7.09
N ALA A 88 -9.32 4.45 6.73
CA ALA A 88 -8.10 4.37 5.95
C ALA A 88 -6.93 3.99 6.85
N VAL A 89 -6.97 2.74 7.34
CA VAL A 89 -5.96 2.15 8.20
C VAL A 89 -5.58 0.75 7.72
N ALA A 90 -4.29 0.47 7.74
CA ALA A 90 -3.78 -0.77 7.18
C ALA A 90 -4.06 -2.01 8.01
N THR A 91 -4.42 -1.86 9.30
CA THR A 91 -4.94 -2.93 10.16
C THR A 91 -5.98 -2.39 11.13
N PRO A 92 -6.98 -3.20 11.55
CA PRO A 92 -7.94 -2.78 12.54
C PRO A 92 -7.29 -2.58 13.92
N PRO A 93 -7.51 -1.43 14.59
CA PRO A 93 -7.05 -1.23 15.97
C PRO A 93 -7.67 -2.22 16.96
N LEU A 94 -8.93 -2.58 16.72
CA LEU A 94 -9.75 -3.49 17.53
C LEU A 94 -10.33 -4.59 16.64
N ARG A 95 -10.36 -5.82 17.14
CA ARG A 95 -10.98 -6.96 16.44
C ARG A 95 -11.85 -7.75 17.42
N ASP A 96 -12.90 -8.36 16.89
CA ASP A 96 -13.61 -9.43 17.58
C ASP A 96 -12.94 -10.76 17.20
N ALA A 97 -12.08 -11.26 18.10
CA ALA A 97 -11.38 -12.52 17.89
C ALA A 97 -12.31 -13.74 17.96
N LEU A 98 -13.49 -13.61 18.56
CA LEU A 98 -14.46 -14.71 18.69
C LEU A 98 -15.33 -14.86 17.44
N HIS A 99 -15.56 -13.77 16.72
CA HIS A 99 -16.40 -13.76 15.51
C HIS A 99 -15.59 -13.25 14.30
N PRO A 100 -14.87 -14.13 13.58
CA PRO A 100 -14.13 -13.73 12.40
C PRO A 100 -15.06 -13.15 11.33
N VAL A 101 -14.57 -12.13 10.62
CA VAL A 101 -15.31 -11.50 9.52
C VAL A 101 -15.55 -12.51 8.40
N ALA A 102 -16.77 -12.53 7.87
CA ALA A 102 -17.14 -13.43 6.78
C ALA A 102 -16.32 -13.14 5.50
N VAL A 103 -16.02 -14.19 4.76
CA VAL A 103 -15.36 -14.11 3.44
C VAL A 103 -16.39 -13.69 2.39
N THR A 104 -16.00 -12.80 1.49
CA THR A 104 -16.83 -12.37 0.36
C THR A 104 -17.14 -13.55 -0.56
N ASP A 105 -18.38 -13.66 -1.04
CA ASP A 105 -18.87 -14.84 -1.79
C ASP A 105 -18.35 -14.87 -3.24
N HIS A 106 -17.05 -15.13 -3.39
CA HIS A 106 -16.35 -15.22 -4.66
C HIS A 106 -15.53 -16.51 -4.72
N ALA A 107 -15.53 -17.18 -5.88
CA ALA A 107 -14.92 -18.51 -6.00
C ALA A 107 -13.42 -18.52 -5.61
N ARG A 108 -12.67 -17.50 -6.03
CA ARG A 108 -11.25 -17.30 -5.66
C ARG A 108 -11.07 -17.23 -4.15
N TYR A 109 -11.93 -16.48 -3.46
CA TYR A 109 -11.84 -16.23 -2.03
C TYR A 109 -12.20 -17.47 -1.21
N ARG A 110 -13.20 -18.24 -1.65
CA ARG A 110 -13.51 -19.56 -1.06
C ARG A 110 -12.34 -20.55 -1.22
N ALA A 111 -11.65 -20.53 -2.36
CA ALA A 111 -10.46 -21.35 -2.57
C ALA A 111 -9.31 -20.94 -1.63
N MET A 112 -9.06 -19.65 -1.46
CA MET A 112 -8.06 -19.14 -0.50
C MET A 112 -8.40 -19.55 0.94
N LEU A 113 -9.67 -19.47 1.35
CA LEU A 113 -10.12 -19.90 2.67
C LEU A 113 -9.88 -21.39 2.88
N ALA A 114 -10.18 -22.23 1.89
CA ALA A 114 -9.95 -23.67 1.97
C ALA A 114 -8.45 -24.01 2.09
N GLN A 115 -7.58 -23.24 1.45
CA GLN A 115 -6.14 -23.48 1.45
C GLN A 115 -5.44 -22.98 2.72
N ALA A 116 -5.81 -21.80 3.24
CA ALA A 116 -5.12 -21.16 4.35
C ALA A 116 -6.08 -20.42 5.30
N PRO A 117 -6.93 -21.15 6.07
CA PRO A 117 -7.99 -20.55 6.87
C PRO A 117 -7.52 -19.47 7.84
N GLN A 118 -6.41 -19.71 8.55
CA GLN A 118 -5.87 -18.76 9.52
C GLN A 118 -5.29 -17.52 8.85
N LEU A 119 -4.66 -17.64 7.67
CA LEU A 119 -4.17 -16.49 6.92
C LEU A 119 -5.35 -15.62 6.47
N VAL A 120 -6.42 -16.24 5.96
CA VAL A 120 -7.63 -15.53 5.55
C VAL A 120 -8.32 -14.82 6.72
N ALA A 121 -8.44 -15.46 7.89
CA ALA A 121 -9.05 -14.85 9.08
C ALA A 121 -8.28 -13.63 9.60
N GLU A 122 -6.99 -13.54 9.28
CA GLU A 122 -6.11 -12.43 9.64
C GLU A 122 -5.86 -11.46 8.47
N GLN A 123 -6.46 -11.70 7.29
CA GLN A 123 -6.31 -10.86 6.11
C GLN A 123 -7.15 -9.57 6.18
N LEU A 124 -7.31 -8.99 7.37
CA LEU A 124 -7.91 -7.67 7.62
C LEU A 124 -6.86 -6.56 7.41
N VAL A 125 -6.06 -6.68 6.35
CA VAL A 125 -4.98 -5.75 6.03
C VAL A 125 -5.33 -4.93 4.80
N ASN A 126 -5.02 -3.63 4.82
CA ASN A 126 -5.43 -2.68 3.78
C ASN A 126 -4.23 -1.91 3.22
N GLY A 127 -4.05 -1.97 1.91
CA GLY A 127 -2.97 -1.31 1.18
C GLY A 127 -3.38 -0.04 0.45
N MET A 128 -2.34 0.70 0.06
CA MET A 128 -2.40 1.61 -1.06
C MET A 128 -1.55 1.02 -2.20
N HIS A 129 -2.12 0.87 -3.39
CA HIS A 129 -1.38 0.44 -4.57
C HIS A 129 -1.20 1.61 -5.53
N VAL A 130 0.02 1.79 -6.03
CA VAL A 130 0.32 2.82 -7.04
C VAL A 130 0.76 2.15 -8.32
N HIS A 131 -0.01 2.37 -9.38
CA HIS A 131 0.31 1.97 -10.74
C HIS A 131 0.98 3.11 -11.48
N VAL A 132 2.13 2.86 -12.11
CA VAL A 132 2.81 3.84 -12.97
C VAL A 132 3.06 3.22 -14.34
N ALA A 133 2.64 3.93 -15.39
CA ALA A 133 2.80 3.47 -16.77
C ALA A 133 4.28 3.30 -17.15
N VAL A 134 4.58 2.19 -17.85
CA VAL A 134 5.91 1.90 -18.41
C VAL A 134 5.80 1.65 -19.92
N PRO A 135 6.83 2.00 -20.72
CA PRO A 135 6.75 1.93 -22.17
C PRO A 135 6.71 0.48 -22.71
N SER A 136 7.23 -0.49 -21.95
CA SER A 136 7.16 -1.91 -22.28
C SER A 136 7.33 -2.79 -21.04
N ARG A 137 7.05 -4.09 -21.16
CA ARG A 137 7.25 -5.06 -20.07
C ARG A 137 8.74 -5.24 -19.76
N GLU A 138 9.61 -5.18 -20.76
CA GLU A 138 11.07 -5.21 -20.61
C GLU A 138 11.57 -4.02 -19.80
N ALA A 139 11.08 -2.81 -20.12
CA ALA A 139 11.37 -1.62 -19.34
C ALA A 139 10.83 -1.76 -17.91
N GLY A 140 9.64 -2.34 -17.75
CA GLY A 140 9.08 -2.67 -16.44
C GLY A 140 9.99 -3.59 -15.61
N VAL A 141 10.59 -4.64 -16.18
CA VAL A 141 11.54 -5.50 -15.44
C VAL A 141 12.76 -4.69 -14.98
N GLN A 142 13.27 -3.79 -15.82
CA GLN A 142 14.38 -2.92 -15.46
C GLN A 142 14.03 -1.95 -14.33
N VAL A 143 12.80 -1.42 -14.33
CA VAL A 143 12.27 -0.61 -13.23
C VAL A 143 12.16 -1.44 -11.95
N LEU A 144 11.53 -2.62 -12.02
CA LEU A 144 11.31 -3.48 -10.86
C LEU A 144 12.62 -3.85 -10.15
N ASN A 145 13.65 -4.18 -10.93
CA ASN A 145 14.98 -4.51 -10.43
C ASN A 145 15.67 -3.35 -9.68
N ARG A 146 15.42 -2.09 -10.06
CA ARG A 146 15.99 -0.90 -9.40
C ARG A 146 15.12 -0.42 -8.23
N LEU A 147 13.81 -0.44 -8.43
CA LEU A 147 12.82 0.00 -7.45
C LEU A 147 12.85 -0.82 -6.16
N ARG A 148 13.21 -2.12 -6.23
CA ARG A 148 13.26 -3.02 -5.06
C ARG A 148 14.04 -2.46 -3.88
N LEU A 149 15.07 -1.65 -4.14
CA LEU A 149 15.95 -1.04 -3.13
C LEU A 149 15.25 0.05 -2.31
N TRP A 150 14.23 0.68 -2.88
CA TRP A 150 13.45 1.73 -2.24
C TRP A 150 12.20 1.21 -1.53
N LEU A 151 11.80 -0.05 -1.77
CA LEU A 151 10.61 -0.64 -1.14
C LEU A 151 10.68 -0.62 0.39
N PRO A 152 11.80 -0.95 1.08
CA PRO A 152 11.87 -0.80 2.53
C PRO A 152 11.64 0.64 3.00
N THR A 153 12.22 1.63 2.30
CA THR A 153 12.03 3.05 2.62
C THR A 153 10.57 3.47 2.45
N LEU A 154 9.91 3.03 1.36
CA LEU A 154 8.48 3.28 1.14
C LEU A 154 7.61 2.63 2.22
N THR A 155 7.90 1.40 2.63
CA THR A 155 7.20 0.73 3.75
C THR A 155 7.37 1.51 5.06
N ALA A 156 8.58 1.99 5.36
CA ALA A 156 8.83 2.76 6.58
C ALA A 156 8.09 4.10 6.58
N MET A 157 8.08 4.80 5.44
CA MET A 157 7.39 6.09 5.27
C MET A 157 5.88 5.94 5.40
N SER A 158 5.31 4.89 4.79
CA SER A 158 3.85 4.69 4.69
C SER A 158 3.23 4.04 5.92
N ALA A 159 4.04 3.53 6.85
CA ALA A 159 3.60 2.76 8.01
C ALA A 159 2.40 3.39 8.74
N ASN A 160 1.27 2.67 8.73
CA ASN A 160 -0.02 3.09 9.26
C ASN A 160 -0.80 1.91 9.89
N SER A 161 -0.09 0.92 10.45
CA SER A 161 -0.70 -0.25 11.07
C SER A 161 0.05 -0.71 12.34
N PRO A 162 0.16 0.11 13.40
CA PRO A 162 0.86 -0.32 14.60
C PRO A 162 0.00 -1.21 15.52
N LEU A 163 -1.33 -1.15 15.37
CA LEU A 163 -2.26 -1.80 16.29
C LEU A 163 -2.87 -3.08 15.71
N TRP A 164 -3.09 -4.05 16.59
CA TRP A 164 -3.79 -5.30 16.29
C TRP A 164 -4.40 -5.83 17.59
N ASP A 165 -5.63 -6.36 17.54
CA ASP A 165 -6.31 -6.93 18.72
C ASP A 165 -6.21 -6.04 19.99
N GLY A 166 -6.38 -4.72 19.83
CA GLY A 166 -6.42 -3.75 20.93
C GLY A 166 -5.09 -3.37 21.58
N HIS A 167 -3.95 -3.81 21.03
CA HIS A 167 -2.63 -3.46 21.55
C HIS A 167 -1.66 -3.03 20.45
N ASP A 168 -0.57 -2.36 20.86
CA ASP A 168 0.56 -2.07 19.97
C ASP A 168 1.35 -3.35 19.71
N THR A 169 1.46 -3.72 18.44
CA THR A 169 2.18 -4.92 17.98
C THR A 169 3.69 -4.81 18.14
N GLY A 170 4.18 -3.60 18.38
CA GLY A 170 5.59 -3.25 18.28
C GLY A 170 6.04 -2.94 16.86
N PHE A 171 5.24 -3.19 15.82
CA PHE A 171 5.59 -2.85 14.43
C PHE A 171 4.99 -1.51 14.02
N ALA A 172 5.61 -0.78 13.09
CA ALA A 172 5.01 0.40 12.49
C ALA A 172 4.04 0.02 11.35
N SER A 173 4.40 -1.01 10.56
CA SER A 173 3.53 -1.65 9.57
C SER A 173 3.32 -3.13 9.94
N TRP A 174 2.28 -3.43 10.73
CA TRP A 174 1.88 -4.80 11.01
C TRP A 174 1.32 -5.48 9.77
N ARG A 175 0.70 -4.72 8.85
CA ARG A 175 0.26 -5.22 7.53
C ARG A 175 1.39 -5.94 6.80
N THR A 176 2.61 -5.39 6.79
CA THR A 176 3.75 -6.02 6.13
C THR A 176 4.07 -7.41 6.71
N VAL A 177 3.94 -7.58 8.04
CA VAL A 177 4.19 -8.85 8.73
C VAL A 177 3.11 -9.88 8.41
N VAL A 178 1.84 -9.48 8.49
CA VAL A 178 0.69 -10.35 8.18
C VAL A 178 0.75 -10.80 6.72
N PHE A 179 0.95 -9.86 5.79
CA PHE A 179 0.98 -10.16 4.36
C PHE A 179 2.19 -11.01 3.96
N GLY A 180 3.33 -10.86 4.64
CA GLY A 180 4.55 -11.63 4.40
C GLY A 180 4.46 -13.14 4.67
N ARG A 181 3.36 -13.62 5.26
CA ARG A 181 3.12 -15.05 5.52
C ARG A 181 2.55 -15.81 4.32
N TRP A 182 2.09 -15.11 3.28
CA TRP A 182 1.58 -15.76 2.09
C TRP A 182 2.70 -16.32 1.20
N PRO A 183 2.43 -17.36 0.40
CA PRO A 183 3.40 -17.86 -0.58
C PRO A 183 3.81 -16.77 -1.55
N VAL A 184 5.09 -16.72 -1.91
CA VAL A 184 5.62 -15.76 -2.90
C VAL A 184 5.38 -14.29 -2.49
N ALA A 185 5.27 -14.01 -1.19
CA ALA A 185 5.17 -12.67 -0.65
C ALA A 185 6.55 -12.02 -0.43
N GLY A 186 6.56 -10.69 -0.31
CA GLY A 186 7.76 -9.93 0.06
C GLY A 186 8.44 -9.27 -1.14
N LEU A 187 9.77 -9.14 -1.10
CA LEU A 187 10.48 -8.40 -2.14
C LEU A 187 10.53 -9.17 -3.46
N PRO A 188 10.32 -8.50 -4.61
CA PRO A 188 10.55 -9.14 -5.90
C PRO A 188 12.04 -9.52 -6.02
N PRO A 189 12.34 -10.69 -6.60
CA PRO A 189 13.72 -11.07 -6.88
C PRO A 189 14.29 -10.19 -8.00
N VAL A 190 15.61 -10.21 -8.17
CA VAL A 190 16.23 -9.65 -9.37
C VAL A 190 15.99 -10.60 -10.54
N PHE A 191 15.67 -10.05 -11.70
CA PHE A 191 15.49 -10.77 -12.94
C PHE A 191 16.54 -10.35 -13.96
N ARG A 192 17.06 -11.31 -14.73
CA ARG A 192 18.01 -11.00 -15.82
C ARG A 192 17.34 -10.15 -16.91
N ASP A 193 16.14 -10.55 -17.31
CA ASP A 193 15.33 -9.95 -18.38
C ASP A 193 13.86 -10.40 -18.27
N LEU A 194 13.02 -9.97 -19.21
CA LEU A 194 11.61 -10.34 -19.28
C LEU A 194 11.43 -11.86 -19.44
N GLU A 195 12.28 -12.52 -20.22
CA GLU A 195 12.20 -13.97 -20.40
C GLU A 195 12.44 -14.72 -19.08
N ASP A 196 13.43 -14.29 -18.28
CA ASP A 196 13.66 -14.83 -16.94
C ASP A 196 12.47 -14.58 -16.00
N TYR A 197 11.91 -13.37 -16.01
CA TYR A 197 10.69 -13.04 -15.27
C TYR A 197 9.54 -14.01 -15.60
N GLU A 198 9.21 -14.12 -16.89
CA GLU A 198 8.09 -14.93 -17.35
C GLU A 198 8.31 -16.42 -17.12
N ARG A 199 9.53 -16.92 -17.33
CA ARG A 199 9.88 -18.31 -17.03
C ARG A 199 9.71 -18.63 -15.54
N ARG A 200 10.14 -17.74 -14.65
CA ARG A 200 10.03 -17.94 -13.20
C ARG A 200 8.58 -17.87 -12.73
N VAL A 201 7.80 -16.92 -13.23
CA VAL A 201 6.36 -16.84 -12.93
C VAL A 201 5.61 -18.07 -13.44
N ARG A 202 5.88 -18.51 -14.68
CA ARG A 202 5.28 -19.73 -15.24
C ARG A 202 5.61 -20.97 -14.39
N ARG A 203 6.86 -21.10 -13.94
CA ARG A 203 7.25 -22.20 -13.06
C ARG A 203 6.50 -22.20 -11.72
N LEU A 204 6.19 -21.04 -11.15
CA LEU A 204 5.38 -20.96 -9.92
C LEU A 204 3.95 -21.47 -10.15
N LEU A 205 3.36 -21.15 -11.31
CA LEU A 205 2.03 -21.63 -11.74
C LEU A 205 2.04 -23.14 -12.02
N ASP A 206 2.99 -23.62 -12.84
CA ASP A 206 3.09 -25.02 -13.25
C ASP A 206 3.33 -25.95 -12.05
N CYS A 207 4.05 -25.48 -11.02
CA CYS A 207 4.25 -26.22 -9.78
C CYS A 207 3.07 -26.11 -8.80
N GLY A 208 2.03 -25.34 -9.11
CA GLY A 208 0.88 -25.11 -8.22
C GLY A 208 1.22 -24.34 -6.94
N LEU A 209 2.34 -23.60 -6.91
CA LEU A 209 2.70 -22.75 -5.77
C LEU A 209 1.79 -21.52 -5.65
N ILE A 210 1.25 -21.09 -6.79
CA ILE A 210 0.21 -20.07 -6.91
C ILE A 210 -0.85 -20.57 -7.91
N SER A 211 -2.13 -20.25 -7.66
CA SER A 211 -3.24 -20.58 -8.58
C SER A 211 -3.31 -19.65 -9.78
N ASP A 212 -2.82 -18.44 -9.61
CA ASP A 212 -2.83 -17.38 -10.61
C ASP A 212 -1.80 -16.31 -10.24
N THR A 213 -1.47 -15.47 -11.21
CA THR A 213 -0.55 -14.33 -11.13
C THR A 213 -0.97 -13.27 -10.11
N GLY A 214 -2.26 -13.18 -9.76
CA GLY A 214 -2.75 -12.31 -8.68
C GLY A 214 -2.20 -12.71 -7.30
N GLN A 215 -1.79 -13.97 -7.11
CA GLN A 215 -1.11 -14.44 -5.90
C GLN A 215 0.41 -14.19 -5.90
N LEU A 216 0.95 -13.45 -6.88
CA LEU A 216 2.28 -12.85 -6.76
C LEU A 216 2.19 -11.69 -5.77
N TYR A 217 2.36 -11.99 -4.49
CA TYR A 217 2.27 -11.05 -3.38
C TYR A 217 3.56 -10.25 -3.16
N TRP A 218 4.27 -9.96 -4.25
CA TRP A 218 5.45 -9.10 -4.19
C TRP A 218 5.06 -7.66 -3.85
N GLN A 219 5.93 -7.00 -3.10
CA GLN A 219 5.86 -5.61 -2.65
C GLN A 219 5.84 -4.61 -3.83
N ALA A 220 6.31 -5.05 -5.01
CA ALA A 220 6.04 -4.45 -6.31
C ALA A 220 6.07 -5.53 -7.39
N ARG A 221 5.32 -5.33 -8.49
CA ARG A 221 5.26 -6.29 -9.61
C ARG A 221 4.94 -5.62 -10.94
N LEU A 222 5.13 -6.35 -12.04
CA LEU A 222 4.50 -6.01 -13.30
C LEU A 222 2.99 -6.27 -13.17
N SER A 223 2.17 -5.28 -13.46
CA SER A 223 0.73 -5.51 -13.56
C SER A 223 0.44 -6.46 -14.71
N GLU A 224 -0.45 -7.43 -14.47
CA GLU A 224 -0.92 -8.34 -15.51
C GLU A 224 -1.89 -7.65 -16.45
N ARG A 225 -2.74 -6.78 -15.90
CA ARG A 225 -3.86 -6.15 -16.61
C ARG A 225 -3.46 -4.85 -17.30
N TYR A 226 -2.55 -4.09 -16.71
CA TYR A 226 -2.17 -2.77 -17.21
C TYR A 226 -0.67 -2.73 -17.55
N PRO A 227 -0.24 -1.94 -18.55
CA PRO A 227 1.18 -1.76 -18.88
C PRO A 227 1.88 -0.87 -17.84
N THR A 228 1.92 -1.34 -16.60
CA THR A 228 2.34 -0.56 -15.42
C THR A 228 3.23 -1.38 -14.51
N ILE A 229 4.05 -0.67 -13.73
CA ILE A 229 4.60 -1.18 -12.48
C ILE A 229 3.60 -0.86 -11.38
N GLU A 230 3.29 -1.87 -10.58
CA GLU A 230 2.35 -1.79 -9.47
C GLU A 230 3.13 -1.91 -8.17
N VAL A 231 3.19 -0.83 -7.39
CA VAL A 231 3.82 -0.79 -6.06
C VAL A 231 2.77 -1.05 -5.00
N ARG A 232 2.97 -2.08 -4.17
CA ARG A 232 1.97 -2.62 -3.23
C ARG A 232 2.40 -2.60 -1.77
N CYS A 233 3.62 -2.12 -1.51
CA CYS A 233 4.22 -2.11 -0.18
C CYS A 233 3.64 -1.09 0.79
N LEU A 234 2.86 -0.14 0.28
CA LEU A 234 2.33 0.93 1.10
C LEU A 234 1.13 0.43 1.91
N ASP A 235 1.14 0.74 3.20
CA ASP A 235 -0.09 0.78 3.98
C ASP A 235 -1.03 1.83 3.37
N VAL A 236 -2.36 1.65 3.49
CA VAL A 236 -3.28 2.75 3.14
C VAL A 236 -3.02 3.96 4.04
N GLN A 237 -3.12 5.18 3.51
CA GLN A 237 -2.77 6.40 4.25
C GLN A 237 -3.98 7.01 4.96
N LEU A 238 -3.77 7.58 6.16
CA LEU A 238 -4.85 8.25 6.90
C LEU A 238 -5.45 9.39 6.07
N ARG A 239 -4.62 10.19 5.43
CA ARG A 239 -5.03 11.39 4.69
C ARG A 239 -4.80 11.25 3.19
N ALA A 240 -5.67 11.86 2.37
CA ALA A 240 -5.49 11.84 0.92
C ALA A 240 -4.25 12.60 0.44
N ASP A 241 -3.83 13.67 1.13
CA ASP A 241 -2.61 14.40 0.76
C ASP A 241 -1.35 13.53 0.94
N GLU A 242 -1.32 12.66 1.95
CA GLU A 242 -0.27 11.66 2.12
C GLU A 242 -0.30 10.61 1.01
N ALA A 243 -1.48 10.14 0.59
CA ALA A 243 -1.62 9.24 -0.55
C ALA A 243 -1.11 9.89 -1.85
N VAL A 244 -1.41 11.18 -2.09
CA VAL A 244 -0.90 11.94 -3.25
C VAL A 244 0.63 12.06 -3.20
N MET A 245 1.22 12.33 -2.03
CA MET A 245 2.67 12.33 -1.85
C MET A 245 3.29 11.00 -2.29
N PHE A 246 2.73 9.86 -1.87
CA PHE A 246 3.24 8.55 -2.28
C PHE A 246 3.06 8.28 -3.77
N ALA A 247 1.96 8.73 -4.39
CA ALA A 247 1.78 8.66 -5.83
C ALA A 247 2.90 9.40 -6.58
N GLY A 248 3.24 10.62 -6.13
CA GLY A 248 4.35 11.41 -6.69
C GLY A 248 5.72 10.78 -6.49
N VAL A 249 6.01 10.30 -5.27
CA VAL A 249 7.28 9.60 -4.96
C VAL A 249 7.43 8.34 -5.82
N VAL A 250 6.37 7.52 -5.95
CA VAL A 250 6.42 6.29 -6.74
C VAL A 250 6.54 6.59 -8.23
N ARG A 251 5.82 7.60 -8.76
CA ARG A 251 6.01 8.05 -10.15
C ARG A 251 7.47 8.44 -10.40
N ALA A 252 8.02 9.28 -9.54
CA ALA A 252 9.38 9.79 -9.70
C ALA A 252 10.43 8.67 -9.56
N LEU A 253 10.23 7.70 -8.67
CA LEU A 253 11.08 6.50 -8.58
C LEU A 253 11.05 5.67 -9.87
N VAL A 254 9.87 5.47 -10.46
CA VAL A 254 9.72 4.72 -11.71
C VAL A 254 10.37 5.47 -12.88
N GLU A 255 10.14 6.78 -13.01
CA GLU A 255 10.75 7.61 -14.04
C GLU A 255 12.27 7.69 -13.90
N THR A 256 12.80 7.84 -12.68
CA THR A 256 14.25 7.77 -12.43
C THR A 256 14.79 6.40 -12.84
N ALA A 257 14.15 5.29 -12.45
CA ALA A 257 14.61 3.96 -12.82
C ALA A 257 14.59 3.71 -14.34
N LEU A 258 13.61 4.27 -15.06
CA LEU A 258 13.56 4.26 -16.52
C LEU A 258 14.74 5.02 -17.12
N ALA A 259 15.01 6.25 -16.64
CA ALA A 259 16.12 7.06 -17.11
C ALA A 259 17.47 6.36 -16.90
N GLN A 260 17.69 5.76 -15.73
CA GLN A 260 18.89 4.97 -15.42
C GLN A 260 19.03 3.75 -16.34
N ALA A 261 17.93 3.04 -16.62
CA ALA A 261 17.94 1.91 -17.55
C ALA A 261 18.29 2.35 -18.97
N THR A 262 17.73 3.47 -19.46
CA THR A 262 18.06 4.04 -20.76
C THR A 262 19.52 4.50 -20.85
N ALA A 263 20.07 5.03 -19.76
CA ALA A 263 21.48 5.41 -19.66
C ALA A 263 22.44 4.22 -19.56
N GLY A 264 21.94 2.98 -19.44
CA GLY A 264 22.76 1.78 -19.30
C GLY A 264 23.41 1.65 -17.92
N GLU A 265 22.90 2.32 -16.90
CA GLU A 265 23.41 2.18 -15.53
C GLU A 265 23.19 0.74 -15.04
N PRO A 266 24.17 0.11 -14.36
CA PRO A 266 24.01 -1.24 -13.84
C PRO A 266 22.88 -1.30 -12.81
N VAL A 267 22.15 -2.43 -12.79
CA VAL A 267 21.25 -2.73 -11.67
C VAL A 267 22.09 -2.84 -10.40
N PRO A 268 21.76 -2.12 -9.31
CA PRO A 268 22.58 -2.19 -8.12
C PRO A 268 22.53 -3.59 -7.50
N ASP A 269 23.70 -4.10 -7.14
CA ASP A 269 23.83 -5.39 -6.48
C ASP A 269 23.48 -5.25 -4.99
N CYS A 270 22.54 -6.07 -4.53
CA CYS A 270 22.11 -6.10 -3.14
C CYS A 270 21.66 -7.52 -2.79
N PRO A 271 22.39 -8.21 -1.90
CA PRO A 271 22.06 -9.56 -1.47
C PRO A 271 20.61 -9.66 -0.98
N PRO A 272 19.87 -10.72 -1.38
CA PRO A 272 18.46 -10.84 -1.08
C PRO A 272 18.17 -10.86 0.43
N GLU A 273 19.03 -11.49 1.23
CA GLU A 273 18.93 -11.53 2.70
C GLU A 273 19.05 -10.14 3.32
N TYR A 274 19.87 -9.26 2.74
CA TYR A 274 20.05 -7.90 3.24
C TYR A 274 18.79 -7.07 2.98
N LEU A 275 18.25 -7.16 1.77
CA LEU A 275 17.03 -6.43 1.42
C LEU A 275 15.82 -6.95 2.21
N GLN A 276 15.72 -8.27 2.44
CA GLN A 276 14.69 -8.85 3.31
C GLN A 276 14.80 -8.35 4.75
N GLY A 277 16.01 -8.32 5.31
CA GLY A 277 16.27 -7.73 6.62
C GLY A 277 15.90 -6.25 6.69
N ALA A 278 16.24 -5.47 5.65
CA ALA A 278 15.86 -4.06 5.54
C ALA A 278 14.34 -3.86 5.52
N MET A 279 13.61 -4.70 4.78
CA MET A 279 12.14 -4.66 4.74
C MET A 279 11.52 -4.94 6.10
N TRP A 280 11.99 -5.98 6.81
CA TRP A 280 11.51 -6.27 8.16
C TRP A 280 11.84 -5.12 9.13
N HIS A 281 13.05 -4.57 9.05
CA HIS A 281 13.48 -3.44 9.88
C HIS A 281 12.61 -2.20 9.64
N ALA A 282 12.32 -1.89 8.38
CA ALA A 282 11.41 -0.81 7.99
C ALA A 282 9.99 -1.02 8.56
N ALA A 283 9.43 -2.22 8.41
CA ALA A 283 8.12 -2.55 8.96
C ALA A 283 8.10 -2.44 10.49
N ARG A 284 9.19 -2.80 11.17
CA ARG A 284 9.30 -2.76 12.63
C ARG A 284 9.42 -1.34 13.18
N HIS A 285 10.23 -0.50 12.54
CA HIS A 285 10.66 0.77 13.13
C HIS A 285 10.05 2.01 12.47
N GLY A 286 9.45 1.89 11.27
CA GLY A 286 8.98 3.06 10.54
C GLY A 286 10.09 4.09 10.38
N LEU A 287 9.77 5.38 10.58
CA LEU A 287 10.75 6.47 10.53
C LEU A 287 11.36 6.83 11.89
N SER A 288 11.01 6.13 12.97
CA SER A 288 11.40 6.51 14.34
C SER A 288 12.86 6.16 14.71
N GLY A 289 13.63 5.60 13.79
CA GLY A 289 14.97 5.09 14.06
C GLY A 289 15.87 5.11 12.83
N THR A 290 16.60 4.01 12.63
CA THR A 290 17.44 3.82 11.46
C THR A 290 16.70 3.12 10.34
N LEU A 291 17.03 3.43 9.10
CA LEU A 291 16.70 2.64 7.94
C LEU A 291 17.99 1.99 7.42
N ILE A 292 17.83 0.89 6.68
CA ILE A 292 18.95 0.19 6.07
C ILE A 292 19.09 0.69 4.64
N ASP A 293 20.11 1.52 4.41
CA ASP A 293 20.52 1.98 3.08
C ASP A 293 21.27 0.84 2.37
N PRO A 294 20.86 0.41 1.18
CA PRO A 294 21.52 -0.69 0.47
C PRO A 294 22.99 -0.45 0.13
N SER A 295 23.44 0.81 0.08
CA SER A 295 24.82 1.18 -0.27
C SER A 295 25.69 1.55 0.92
N GLU A 296 25.10 2.08 2.00
CA GLU A 296 25.83 2.64 3.15
C GLU A 296 25.54 1.92 4.48
N GLY A 297 24.55 1.02 4.52
CA GLY A 297 24.14 0.31 5.72
C GLY A 297 23.17 1.10 6.60
N ALA A 298 23.22 0.92 7.92
CA ALA A 298 22.27 1.55 8.83
C ALA A 298 22.47 3.08 8.89
N ARG A 299 21.43 3.84 8.59
CA ARG A 299 21.42 5.31 8.56
C ARG A 299 20.18 5.88 9.22
N ARG A 300 20.21 7.13 9.69
CA ARG A 300 19.00 7.77 10.24
C ARG A 300 17.94 7.90 9.14
N ALA A 301 16.68 7.68 9.48
CA ALA A 301 15.58 7.74 8.52
C ALA A 301 15.56 9.06 7.72
N GLY A 302 15.78 10.20 8.39
CA GLY A 302 15.87 11.50 7.73
C GLY A 302 16.97 11.60 6.67
N ASP A 303 18.15 11.00 6.91
CA ASP A 303 19.24 11.02 5.95
C ASP A 303 18.92 10.17 4.71
N VAL A 304 18.25 9.02 4.92
CA VAL A 304 17.77 8.15 3.83
C VAL A 304 16.69 8.86 3.01
N LEU A 305 15.76 9.57 3.65
CA LEU A 305 14.73 10.35 2.96
C LEU A 305 15.32 11.54 2.18
N CYS A 306 16.35 12.21 2.70
CA CYS A 306 17.11 13.19 1.93
C CYS A 306 17.84 12.55 0.74
N GLY A 307 18.35 11.33 0.88
CA GLY A 307 18.89 10.52 -0.21
C GLY A 307 17.85 10.21 -1.28
N LEU A 308 16.66 9.75 -0.87
CA LEU A 308 15.52 9.50 -1.74
C LEU A 308 15.14 10.75 -2.54
N LEU A 309 14.92 11.89 -1.87
CA LEU A 309 14.54 13.14 -2.53
C LEU A 309 15.58 13.63 -3.54
N ARG A 310 16.89 13.47 -3.23
CA ARG A 310 17.95 13.76 -4.21
C ARG A 310 17.91 12.81 -5.40
N HIS A 311 17.65 11.52 -5.16
CA HIS A 311 17.60 10.50 -6.20
C HIS A 311 16.42 10.71 -7.17
N ILE A 312 15.25 11.15 -6.67
CA ILE A 312 14.05 11.37 -7.49
C ILE A 312 13.88 12.82 -7.95
N GLY A 313 14.73 13.74 -7.48
CA GLY A 313 14.64 15.18 -7.75
C GLY A 313 14.49 15.54 -9.23
N PRO A 314 15.35 15.02 -10.14
CA PRO A 314 15.22 15.31 -11.57
C PRO A 314 13.86 14.90 -12.17
N ALA A 315 13.28 13.77 -11.71
CA ALA A 315 11.96 13.31 -12.18
C ALA A 315 10.83 14.16 -11.58
N LEU A 316 10.95 14.60 -10.32
CA LEU A 316 10.01 15.55 -9.72
C LEU A 316 10.04 16.91 -10.44
N ASP A 317 11.22 17.40 -10.83
CA ASP A 317 11.37 18.66 -11.55
C ASP A 317 10.76 18.56 -12.96
N ALA A 318 11.02 17.45 -13.66
CA ALA A 318 10.46 17.19 -14.99
C ALA A 318 8.92 17.06 -14.97
N SER A 319 8.34 16.63 -13.85
CA SER A 319 6.90 16.50 -13.68
C SER A 319 6.22 17.73 -13.08
N GLY A 320 6.99 18.66 -12.52
CA GLY A 320 6.47 19.82 -11.81
C GLY A 320 6.02 19.53 -10.37
N ASP A 321 6.26 18.33 -9.85
CA ASP A 321 5.77 17.85 -8.55
C ASP A 321 6.68 18.25 -7.37
N THR A 322 7.88 18.77 -7.64
CA THR A 322 8.93 18.98 -6.61
C THR A 322 8.40 19.73 -5.39
N ARG A 323 7.68 20.82 -5.59
CA ARG A 323 7.19 21.66 -4.49
C ARG A 323 6.19 20.91 -3.61
N GLU A 324 5.25 20.20 -4.21
CA GLU A 324 4.20 19.48 -3.48
C GLU A 324 4.77 18.29 -2.71
N VAL A 325 5.52 17.42 -3.40
CA VAL A 325 6.08 16.21 -2.81
C VAL A 325 7.08 16.54 -1.70
N THR A 326 8.00 17.48 -1.91
CA THR A 326 8.98 17.83 -0.88
C THR A 326 8.33 18.46 0.35
N ALA A 327 7.31 19.31 0.18
CA ALA A 327 6.59 19.89 1.30
C ALA A 327 5.88 18.82 2.14
N LEU A 328 5.28 17.81 1.51
CA LEU A 328 4.62 16.70 2.19
C LEU A 328 5.61 15.76 2.88
N VAL A 329 6.76 15.46 2.26
CA VAL A 329 7.82 14.67 2.91
C VAL A 329 8.42 15.41 4.12
N HIS A 330 8.60 16.73 4.03
CA HIS A 330 9.02 17.54 5.17
C HIS A 330 8.00 17.50 6.31
N ARG A 331 6.70 17.56 5.99
CA ARG A 331 5.64 17.42 6.99
C ARG A 331 5.65 16.03 7.63
N LEU A 332 5.83 14.96 6.85
CA LEU A 332 5.95 13.59 7.34
C LEU A 332 7.09 13.47 8.37
N LEU A 333 8.26 14.05 8.07
CA LEU A 333 9.41 14.05 8.99
C LEU A 333 9.14 14.83 10.29
N GLN A 334 8.31 15.87 10.26
CA GLN A 334 7.98 16.68 11.43
C GLN A 334 6.87 16.05 12.28
N GLN A 335 5.88 15.43 11.64
CA GLN A 335 4.65 14.95 12.29
C GLN A 335 4.65 13.44 12.56
N GLY A 336 5.60 12.69 12.00
CA GLY A 336 5.60 11.24 12.04
C GLY A 336 4.60 10.61 11.06
N THR A 337 4.66 9.28 10.95
CA THR A 337 3.79 8.49 10.09
C THR A 337 2.40 8.30 10.70
N GLY A 338 1.48 7.67 9.96
CA GLY A 338 0.18 7.28 10.50
C GLY A 338 0.29 6.39 11.74
N ALA A 339 1.31 5.52 11.80
CA ALA A 339 1.59 4.71 12.97
C ALA A 339 1.97 5.54 14.21
N ASP A 340 2.79 6.58 14.05
CA ASP A 340 3.19 7.46 15.16
C ASP A 340 1.97 8.20 15.73
N ARG A 341 1.08 8.68 14.85
CA ARG A 341 -0.15 9.37 15.25
C ARG A 341 -1.10 8.43 16.00
N GLN A 342 -1.28 7.20 15.51
CA GLN A 342 -2.10 6.18 16.20
C GLN A 342 -1.55 5.84 17.58
N ARG A 343 -0.23 5.68 17.73
CA ARG A 343 0.43 5.45 19.04
C ARG A 343 0.25 6.62 20.01
N ALA A 344 0.38 7.84 19.51
CA ALA A 344 0.16 9.03 20.31
C ALA A 344 -1.30 9.10 20.81
N ALA A 345 -2.28 8.82 19.95
CA ALA A 345 -3.68 8.74 20.33
C ALA A 345 -3.96 7.61 21.33
N LEU A 346 -3.38 6.42 21.12
CA LEU A 346 -3.49 5.29 22.05
C LEU A 346 -2.95 5.66 23.44
N THR A 347 -1.81 6.35 23.51
CA THR A 347 -1.21 6.79 24.77
C THR A 347 -2.05 7.87 25.46
N ALA A 348 -2.62 8.79 24.68
CA ALA A 348 -3.40 9.92 25.22
C ALA A 348 -4.79 9.51 25.72
N GLY A 349 -5.44 8.54 25.08
CA GLY A 349 -6.85 8.22 25.37
C GLY A 349 -7.27 6.77 25.14
N GLY A 350 -6.31 5.84 25.07
CA GLY A 350 -6.57 4.42 24.89
C GLY A 350 -7.05 4.04 23.48
N PRO A 351 -7.46 2.78 23.27
CA PRO A 351 -7.81 2.27 21.94
C PRO A 351 -8.92 3.06 21.25
N ARG A 352 -9.88 3.59 22.03
CA ARG A 352 -10.96 4.41 21.48
C ARG A 352 -10.44 5.70 20.84
N ALA A 353 -9.50 6.39 21.48
CA ALA A 353 -8.91 7.60 20.90
C ALA A 353 -8.16 7.33 19.59
N ALA A 354 -7.52 6.15 19.46
CA ALA A 354 -6.89 5.73 18.20
C ALA A 354 -7.94 5.50 17.09
N VAL A 355 -9.05 4.82 17.41
CA VAL A 355 -10.18 4.65 16.46
C VAL A 355 -10.77 6.01 16.05
N ASP A 356 -11.01 6.91 17.01
CA ASP A 356 -11.56 8.23 16.74
C ASP A 356 -10.63 9.09 15.87
N LEU A 357 -9.31 9.01 16.09
CA LEU A 357 -8.31 9.62 15.20
C LEU A 357 -8.44 9.07 13.78
N ILE A 358 -8.47 7.74 13.62
CA ILE A 358 -8.51 7.10 12.30
C ILE A 358 -9.77 7.52 11.55
N VAL A 359 -10.95 7.40 12.18
CA VAL A 359 -12.23 7.76 11.55
C VAL A 359 -12.25 9.24 11.18
N ARG A 360 -11.73 10.12 12.06
CA ARG A 360 -11.69 11.57 11.80
C ARG A 360 -10.76 11.95 10.63
N GLU A 361 -9.59 11.32 10.51
CA GLU A 361 -8.68 11.62 9.40
C GLU A 361 -9.11 10.93 8.09
N SER A 362 -9.87 9.83 8.19
CA SER A 362 -10.37 9.07 7.03
C SER A 362 -11.62 9.68 6.40
N GLY A 363 -12.48 10.31 7.20
CA GLY A 363 -13.70 11.00 6.79
C GLY A 363 -13.48 12.50 6.56
N TYR A 364 -14.24 13.09 5.65
CA TYR A 364 -14.19 14.52 5.29
C TYR A 364 -15.42 15.26 5.79
#